data_AF-A0A932A1I8-F1
#
_entry.id   AF-A0A932A1I8-F1
#
_cell.length_a   1.000
_cell.length_b   1.000
_cell.length_c   1.000
_cell.angle_alpha   90.00
_cell.angle_beta   90.00
_cell.angle_gamma   90.00
#
_symmetry.space_group_name_H-M   'P 1'
#
loop_
_entity.id
_entity.type
_entity.pdbx_description
1 polymer ?
#
loop_
_entity_poly.entity_id
_entity_poly.type
_entity_poly.pdbx_seq_one_letter_code
_entity_poly.pdbx_strand_id
1 'polypeptide(L)'
;MKLPFLKTKAIKPAEKLFDTEITTAKDIIAPASVRVAPEYLDMQGRLTRSFFVFSYPRYLSAAWLGPVINLDVPLDISMFIHPVNTNTVLRQLQRRVTEVQSELMEKEEKGLVRDPELQTAFQDLEALRDKLQTAQERMFRFGLYLTVYGETQEELRQIETMLRSIFESRLLYIKPALYQQKEGFNSCVPYGKDMLQVHTSMNTEPLSSTFPFVSFDLSSNEGILYGVNLHNNSLILFDRFSLENANEVVFAKSGSGKSYFVKVQILRYLMTGVDVMVLDPENEYKNLSQAVGGSFFDISLGSENHINPFDLPEPREDEKPEDVLRSNVINLVGLMRIMLGGLNPEEDALMDRALTE
;
A
#
# COMPACT_ATOMS: atom_id res chain seq x y z
N MET A 1 -18.46 39.91 77.83
CA MET A 1 -18.61 38.43 77.78
C MET A 1 -19.47 38.09 76.56
N LYS A 2 -18.86 37.69 75.43
CA LYS A 2 -19.58 37.37 74.18
C LYS A 2 -19.85 35.87 74.14
N LEU A 3 -21.12 35.48 74.27
CA LEU A 3 -21.59 34.10 74.19
C LEU A 3 -21.30 33.52 72.79
N PRO A 4 -20.60 32.39 72.66
CA PRO A 4 -20.08 31.90 71.37
C PRO A 4 -21.09 31.09 70.53
N PHE A 5 -22.38 31.09 70.88
CA PHE A 5 -23.35 30.10 70.35
C PHE A 5 -24.42 30.66 69.39
N LEU A 6 -24.32 31.93 68.98
CA LEU A 6 -25.25 32.52 68.00
C LEU A 6 -24.48 33.08 66.79
N LYS A 7 -24.16 32.18 65.84
CA LYS A 7 -24.01 32.57 64.43
C LYS A 7 -25.21 32.00 63.69
N THR A 8 -26.15 32.88 63.36
CA THR A 8 -27.21 32.66 62.38
C THR A 8 -26.59 32.13 61.08
N LYS A 9 -26.76 30.83 60.81
CA LYS A 9 -26.47 30.25 59.50
C LYS A 9 -27.49 30.85 58.54
N ALA A 10 -27.06 31.83 57.75
CA ALA A 10 -27.82 32.25 56.57
C ALA A 10 -27.98 31.01 55.69
N ILE A 11 -29.21 30.51 55.57
CA ILE A 11 -29.57 29.52 54.57
C ILE A 11 -29.38 30.22 53.23
N LYS A 12 -28.25 29.95 52.57
CA LYS A 12 -28.08 30.36 51.17
C LYS A 12 -29.19 29.68 50.37
N PRO A 13 -29.90 30.40 49.49
CA PRO A 13 -30.94 29.79 48.68
C PRO A 13 -30.34 28.65 47.85
N ALA A 14 -31.11 27.59 47.67
CA ALA A 14 -30.76 26.44 46.87
C ALA A 14 -30.69 26.81 45.37
N GLU A 15 -29.66 27.56 44.96
CA GLU A 15 -29.43 27.99 43.57
C GLU A 15 -28.67 26.94 42.74
N LYS A 16 -28.80 25.65 43.05
CA LYS A 16 -28.15 24.57 42.27
C LYS A 16 -29.10 23.47 41.80
N LEU A 17 -30.39 23.77 41.69
CA LEU A 17 -31.38 22.82 41.15
C LEU A 17 -31.65 23.02 39.65
N PHE A 18 -31.18 24.11 39.05
CA PHE A 18 -31.49 24.47 37.65
C PHE A 18 -30.28 24.68 36.73
N ASP A 19 -29.05 24.46 37.19
CA ASP A 19 -27.89 24.33 36.29
C ASP A 19 -27.96 22.94 35.63
N THR A 20 -28.90 22.78 34.70
CA THR A 20 -28.91 21.63 33.80
C THR A 20 -27.78 21.87 32.82
N GLU A 21 -26.73 21.04 32.87
CA GLU A 21 -25.63 21.11 31.93
C GLU A 21 -26.18 21.12 30.50
N ILE A 22 -25.79 22.13 29.72
CA ILE A 22 -26.15 22.29 28.32
C ILE A 22 -25.72 21.03 27.59
N THR A 23 -26.64 20.42 26.81
CA THR A 23 -26.39 19.21 26.02
C THR A 23 -25.04 19.31 25.32
N THR A 24 -24.13 18.39 25.65
CA THR A 24 -22.77 18.40 25.14
C THR A 24 -22.70 17.66 23.80
N ALA A 25 -21.65 17.91 23.01
CA ALA A 25 -21.41 17.14 21.79
C ALA A 25 -21.34 15.62 22.05
N LYS A 26 -20.90 15.21 23.25
CA LYS A 26 -20.88 13.80 23.67
C LYS A 26 -22.28 13.22 23.79
N ASP A 27 -23.24 14.00 24.29
CA ASP A 27 -24.63 13.56 24.43
C ASP A 27 -25.33 13.40 23.07
N ILE A 28 -24.90 14.18 22.06
CA ILE A 28 -25.41 14.09 20.69
C ILE A 28 -24.89 12.84 19.96
N ILE A 29 -23.61 12.49 20.13
CA ILE A 29 -23.00 11.33 19.46
C ILE A 29 -23.18 10.02 20.23
N ALA A 30 -23.54 10.07 21.51
CA ALA A 30 -23.71 8.88 22.32
C ALA A 30 -24.92 8.06 21.83
N PRO A 31 -24.79 6.74 21.68
CA PRO A 31 -25.92 5.90 21.35
C PRO A 31 -26.95 5.92 22.49
N ALA A 32 -28.23 5.99 22.14
CA ALA A 32 -29.35 5.96 23.08
C ALA A 32 -29.41 4.65 23.89
N SER A 33 -28.88 3.55 23.36
CA SER A 33 -28.76 2.28 24.08
C SER A 33 -27.63 1.44 23.52
N VAL A 34 -26.93 0.75 24.42
CA VAL A 34 -25.95 -0.30 24.07
C VAL A 34 -26.33 -1.57 24.81
N ARG A 35 -26.57 -2.65 24.06
CA ARG A 35 -26.81 -3.98 24.63
C ARG A 35 -25.61 -4.88 24.32
N VAL A 36 -25.02 -5.45 25.35
CA VAL A 36 -23.90 -6.40 25.22
C VAL A 36 -24.46 -7.81 25.32
N ALA A 37 -24.44 -8.56 24.22
CA ALA A 37 -24.78 -9.98 24.19
C ALA A 37 -23.50 -10.83 24.21
N PRO A 38 -23.60 -12.15 24.47
CA PRO A 38 -22.44 -13.04 24.44
C PRO A 38 -21.68 -13.03 23.11
N GLU A 39 -22.39 -13.00 21.98
CA GLU A 39 -21.77 -13.13 20.65
C GLU A 39 -21.71 -11.84 19.85
N TYR A 40 -22.40 -10.78 20.27
CA TYR A 40 -22.43 -9.50 19.56
C TYR A 40 -22.69 -8.34 20.51
N LEU A 41 -22.45 -7.13 20.05
CA LEU A 41 -22.83 -5.89 20.72
C LEU A 41 -23.81 -5.14 19.82
N ASP A 42 -24.90 -4.64 20.40
CA ASP A 42 -25.97 -3.95 19.68
C ASP A 42 -25.97 -2.47 20.08
N MET A 43 -25.65 -1.62 19.11
CA MET A 43 -25.65 -0.16 19.23
C MET A 43 -26.80 0.40 18.40
N GLN A 44 -27.95 0.62 19.03
CA GLN A 44 -29.15 1.17 18.38
C GLN A 44 -29.57 0.45 17.10
N GLY A 45 -29.54 -0.89 17.10
CA GLY A 45 -29.92 -1.71 15.95
C GLY A 45 -28.78 -2.02 14.98
N ARG A 46 -27.60 -1.39 15.14
CA ARG A 46 -26.38 -1.81 14.44
C ARG A 46 -25.65 -2.84 15.29
N LEU A 47 -25.57 -4.07 14.79
CA LEU A 47 -24.91 -5.17 15.47
C LEU A 47 -23.42 -5.17 15.11
N THR A 48 -22.58 -5.47 16.10
CA THR A 48 -21.14 -5.63 15.91
C THR A 48 -20.66 -6.95 16.49
N ARG A 49 -19.63 -7.52 15.88
CA ARG A 49 -18.98 -8.72 16.37
C ARG A 49 -17.47 -8.56 16.29
N SER A 50 -16.81 -8.73 17.42
CA SER A 50 -15.36 -8.66 17.52
C SER A 50 -14.71 -10.05 17.50
N PHE A 51 -13.57 -10.14 16.83
CA PHE A 51 -12.75 -11.33 16.66
C PHE A 51 -11.31 -11.03 17.04
N PHE A 52 -10.58 -12.08 17.44
CA PHE A 52 -9.15 -12.05 17.61
C PHE A 52 -8.50 -13.21 16.85
N VAL A 53 -7.30 -12.96 16.32
CA VAL A 53 -6.47 -14.01 15.72
C VAL A 53 -5.66 -14.68 16.82
N PHE A 54 -5.73 -16.00 16.92
CA PHE A 54 -5.07 -16.76 18.00
C PHE A 54 -3.97 -17.71 17.53
N SER A 55 -3.90 -17.96 16.22
CA SER A 55 -2.92 -18.88 15.64
C SER A 55 -2.45 -18.35 14.30
N TYR A 56 -1.13 -18.40 14.11
CA TYR A 56 -0.41 -17.92 12.95
C TYR A 56 0.46 -19.05 12.39
N PRO A 57 0.66 -19.11 11.06
CA PRO A 57 1.59 -20.05 10.44
C PRO A 57 3.04 -19.75 10.85
N ARG A 58 3.90 -20.74 10.65
CA ARG A 58 5.35 -20.61 10.86
C ARG A 58 5.98 -19.51 10.00
N TYR A 59 5.45 -19.31 8.79
CA TYR A 59 5.90 -18.30 7.84
C TYR A 59 4.71 -17.44 7.43
N LEU A 60 4.85 -16.12 7.59
CA LEU A 60 3.89 -15.14 7.09
C LEU A 60 4.46 -14.49 5.82
N SER A 61 3.74 -14.64 4.70
CA SER A 61 4.09 -13.90 3.48
C SER A 61 3.74 -12.42 3.63
N ALA A 62 4.43 -11.54 2.90
CA ALA A 62 4.02 -10.15 2.82
C ALA A 62 2.56 -10.02 2.33
N ALA A 63 1.88 -8.93 2.71
CA ALA A 63 0.51 -8.62 2.29
C ALA A 63 -0.57 -9.61 2.72
N TRP A 64 -0.31 -10.48 3.71
CA TRP A 64 -1.24 -11.54 4.08
C TRP A 64 -2.61 -11.03 4.58
N LEU A 65 -2.67 -9.80 5.12
CA LEU A 65 -3.91 -9.12 5.52
C LEU A 65 -4.67 -8.44 4.37
N GLY A 66 -4.06 -8.29 3.19
CA GLY A 66 -4.64 -7.57 2.06
C GLY A 66 -6.09 -7.95 1.71
N PRO A 67 -6.45 -9.24 1.59
CA PRO A 67 -7.82 -9.65 1.27
C PRO A 67 -8.84 -9.28 2.34
N VAL A 68 -8.42 -9.14 3.60
CA VAL A 68 -9.29 -8.74 4.71
C VAL A 68 -9.47 -7.22 4.72
N ILE A 69 -8.40 -6.47 4.42
CA ILE A 69 -8.45 -5.01 4.31
C ILE A 69 -9.31 -4.58 3.11
N ASN A 70 -9.22 -5.31 2.00
CA ASN A 70 -9.97 -5.01 0.77
C ASN A 70 -11.38 -5.65 0.74
N LEU A 71 -11.86 -6.15 1.88
CA LEU A 71 -13.18 -6.75 1.97
C LEU A 71 -14.25 -5.64 1.87
N ASP A 72 -15.26 -5.83 1.02
CA ASP A 72 -16.36 -4.87 0.84
C ASP A 72 -17.40 -4.98 1.97
N VAL A 73 -16.93 -4.82 3.21
CA VAL A 73 -17.75 -4.80 4.42
C VAL A 73 -17.21 -3.76 5.40
N PRO A 74 -18.06 -3.08 6.18
CA PRO A 74 -17.57 -2.22 7.25
C PRO A 74 -16.83 -3.04 8.30
N LEU A 75 -15.54 -2.74 8.48
CA LEU A 75 -14.63 -3.50 9.34
C LEU A 75 -13.61 -2.55 9.96
N ASP A 76 -13.38 -2.71 11.27
CA ASP A 76 -12.25 -2.12 11.97
C ASP A 76 -11.19 -3.18 12.26
N ILE A 77 -9.94 -2.86 11.98
CA ILE A 77 -8.78 -3.71 12.30
C ILE A 77 -7.89 -2.94 13.27
N SER A 78 -7.51 -3.57 14.37
CA SER A 78 -6.56 -3.01 15.32
C SER A 78 -5.41 -3.96 15.58
N MET A 79 -4.20 -3.39 15.53
CA MET A 79 -2.93 -4.08 15.73
C MET A 79 -2.26 -3.51 16.97
N PHE A 80 -1.99 -4.37 17.95
CA PHE A 80 -1.28 -4.01 19.16
C PHE A 80 0.08 -4.68 19.17
N ILE A 81 1.13 -3.87 19.31
CA ILE A 81 2.52 -4.30 19.30
C ILE A 81 3.14 -3.93 20.63
N HIS A 82 3.31 -4.92 21.51
CA HIS A 82 3.91 -4.72 22.83
C HIS A 82 5.34 -5.29 22.85
N PRO A 83 6.39 -4.45 22.91
CA PRO A 83 7.76 -4.93 22.97
C PRO A 83 8.03 -5.71 24.27
N VAL A 84 8.75 -6.82 24.15
CA VAL A 84 9.16 -7.65 25.30
C VAL A 84 10.62 -7.37 25.62
N ASN A 85 10.96 -7.34 26.91
CA ASN A 85 12.34 -7.15 27.35
C ASN A 85 13.23 -8.32 26.87
N THR A 86 14.23 -8.02 26.04
CA THR A 86 15.13 -9.01 25.45
C THR A 86 15.86 -9.86 26.49
N ASN A 87 16.28 -9.29 27.62
CA ASN A 87 16.98 -10.04 28.67
C ASN A 87 16.09 -11.11 29.30
N THR A 88 14.80 -10.80 29.48
CA THR A 88 13.82 -11.77 29.99
C THR A 88 13.62 -12.90 28.99
N VAL A 89 13.51 -12.59 27.69
CA VAL A 89 13.33 -13.62 26.66
C VAL A 89 14.57 -14.49 26.50
N LEU A 90 15.78 -13.91 26.52
CA LEU A 90 17.03 -14.68 26.45
C LEU A 90 17.14 -15.68 27.61
N ARG A 91 16.75 -15.30 28.83
CA ARG A 91 16.72 -16.23 29.98
C ARG A 91 15.70 -17.36 29.79
N GLN A 92 14.54 -17.07 29.21
CA GLN A 92 13.52 -18.08 28.93
C GLN A 92 13.96 -19.03 27.81
N LEU A 93 14.53 -18.48 26.72
CA LEU A 93 15.10 -19.26 25.63
C LEU A 93 16.22 -20.17 26.11
N GLN A 94 17.13 -19.68 26.95
CA GLN A 94 18.22 -20.49 27.50
C GLN A 94 17.69 -21.70 28.25
N ARG A 95 16.66 -21.53 29.11
CA ARG A 95 16.02 -22.65 29.80
C ARG A 95 15.40 -23.64 28.81
N ARG A 96 14.69 -23.14 27.79
CA ARG A 96 14.01 -23.98 26.81
C ARG A 96 14.98 -24.75 25.91
N VAL A 97 16.08 -24.12 25.52
CA VAL A 97 17.19 -24.76 24.81
C VAL A 97 17.76 -25.90 25.64
N THR A 98 18.03 -25.66 26.93
CA THR A 98 18.54 -26.71 27.83
C THR A 98 17.55 -27.88 27.95
N GLU A 99 16.26 -27.60 28.13
CA GLU A 99 15.21 -28.64 28.18
C GLU A 99 15.19 -29.49 26.89
N VAL A 100 15.14 -28.85 25.72
CA VAL A 100 15.10 -29.54 24.42
C VAL A 100 16.39 -30.33 24.16
N GLN A 101 17.55 -29.77 24.53
CA GLN A 101 18.84 -30.44 24.40
C GLN A 101 18.92 -31.67 25.31
N SER A 102 18.46 -31.58 26.55
CA SER A 102 18.41 -32.72 27.47
C SER A 102 17.49 -33.83 26.93
N GLU A 103 16.33 -33.49 26.38
CA GLU A 103 15.44 -34.47 25.76
C GLU A 103 16.09 -35.15 24.53
N LEU A 104 16.80 -34.38 23.70
CA LEU A 104 17.56 -34.94 22.57
C LEU A 104 18.63 -35.93 23.04
N MET A 105 19.40 -35.57 24.06
CA MET A 105 20.44 -36.44 24.63
C MET A 105 19.84 -37.71 25.22
N GLU A 106 18.72 -37.61 25.96
CA GLU A 106 18.04 -38.77 26.54
C GLU A 106 17.53 -39.74 25.46
N LYS A 107 16.95 -39.22 24.36
CA LYS A 107 16.50 -40.04 23.24
C LYS A 107 17.68 -40.73 22.53
N GLU A 108 18.80 -40.02 22.38
CA GLU A 108 20.02 -40.55 21.77
C GLU A 108 20.67 -41.63 22.64
N GLU A 109 20.75 -41.43 23.95
CA GLU A 109 21.22 -42.43 24.92
C GLU A 109 20.36 -43.71 24.91
N LYS A 110 19.04 -43.56 24.73
CA LYS A 110 18.10 -44.69 24.59
C LYS A 110 18.19 -45.38 23.22
N GLY A 111 19.04 -44.90 22.31
CA GLY A 111 19.18 -45.44 20.96
C GLY A 111 17.93 -45.29 20.09
N LEU A 112 17.05 -44.34 20.43
CA LEU A 112 15.84 -44.07 19.65
C LEU A 112 16.17 -43.38 18.33
N VAL A 113 15.33 -43.59 17.32
CA VAL A 113 15.46 -42.91 16.02
C VAL A 113 15.35 -41.40 16.23
N ARG A 114 16.17 -40.65 15.50
CA ARG A 114 16.19 -39.17 15.54
C ARG A 114 14.79 -38.60 15.32
N ASP A 115 14.40 -37.68 16.18
CA ASP A 115 13.16 -36.93 16.12
C ASP A 115 13.40 -35.63 15.33
N PRO A 116 12.96 -35.53 14.06
CA PRO A 116 13.23 -34.37 13.22
C PRO A 116 12.56 -33.10 13.73
N GLU A 117 11.42 -33.21 14.40
CA GLU A 117 10.70 -32.05 14.94
C GLU A 117 11.47 -31.45 16.12
N LEU A 118 11.94 -32.30 17.03
CA LEU A 118 12.72 -31.87 18.19
C LEU A 118 14.07 -31.25 17.78
N GLN A 119 14.74 -31.82 16.78
CA GLN A 119 15.97 -31.25 16.22
C GLN A 119 15.74 -29.90 15.55
N THR A 120 14.67 -29.79 14.76
CA THR A 120 14.29 -28.52 14.11
C THR A 120 14.00 -27.45 15.16
N ALA A 121 13.25 -27.80 16.21
CA ALA A 121 12.94 -26.90 17.31
C ALA A 121 14.21 -26.42 18.03
N PHE A 122 15.17 -27.30 18.29
CA PHE A 122 16.45 -26.93 18.87
C PHE A 122 17.21 -25.92 17.99
N GLN A 123 17.31 -26.19 16.68
CA GLN A 123 17.97 -25.31 15.72
C GLN A 123 17.29 -23.94 15.64
N ASP A 124 15.96 -23.90 15.59
CA ASP A 124 15.18 -22.66 15.56
C ASP A 124 15.39 -21.83 16.84
N LEU A 125 15.43 -22.48 18.00
CA LEU A 125 15.66 -21.81 19.29
C LEU A 125 17.07 -21.21 19.39
N GLU A 126 18.09 -21.94 18.96
CA GLU A 126 19.48 -21.46 18.90
C GLU A 126 19.62 -20.28 17.93
N ALA A 127 19.06 -20.40 16.72
CA ALA A 127 19.09 -19.33 15.72
C ALA A 127 18.39 -18.06 16.23
N LEU A 128 17.21 -18.19 16.85
CA LEU A 128 16.52 -17.05 17.45
C LEU A 128 17.32 -16.44 18.59
N ARG A 129 17.93 -17.26 19.46
CA ARG A 129 18.77 -16.76 20.56
C ARG A 129 19.94 -15.93 20.04
N ASP A 130 20.64 -16.41 19.02
CA ASP A 130 21.81 -15.74 18.46
C ASP A 130 21.42 -14.41 17.78
N LYS A 131 20.29 -14.37 17.05
CA LYS A 131 19.73 -13.14 16.48
C LYS A 131 19.32 -12.12 17.54
N LEU A 132 18.79 -12.57 18.68
CA LEU A 132 18.43 -11.69 19.80
C LEU A 132 19.67 -11.17 20.55
N GLN A 133 20.71 -11.99 20.72
CA GLN A 133 21.98 -11.56 21.34
C GLN A 133 22.72 -10.52 20.51
N THR A 134 22.70 -10.67 19.19
CA THR A 134 23.30 -9.72 18.24
C THR A 134 22.42 -8.49 17.94
N ALA A 135 21.26 -8.39 18.59
CA ALA A 135 20.27 -7.32 18.42
C ALA A 135 19.74 -7.14 16.98
N GLN A 136 19.85 -8.18 16.15
CA GLN A 136 19.25 -8.21 14.80
C GLN A 136 17.73 -8.31 14.86
N GLU A 137 17.21 -9.01 15.87
CA GLU A 137 15.77 -9.15 16.11
C GLU A 137 15.39 -8.69 17.52
N ARG A 138 14.08 -8.45 17.70
CA ARG A 138 13.42 -8.19 18.97
C ARG A 138 12.16 -9.03 19.06
N MET A 139 11.72 -9.29 20.29
CA MET A 139 10.49 -10.05 20.55
C MET A 139 9.36 -9.11 20.96
N PHE A 140 8.18 -9.42 20.47
CA PHE A 140 6.96 -8.65 20.67
C PHE A 140 5.81 -9.58 21.05
N ARG A 141 4.86 -9.06 21.82
CA ARG A 141 3.52 -9.63 21.96
C ARG A 141 2.62 -8.88 20.99
N PHE A 142 2.10 -9.61 20.01
CA PHE A 142 1.27 -9.08 18.95
C PHE A 142 -0.20 -9.48 19.18
N GLY A 143 -1.09 -8.49 19.22
CA GLY A 143 -2.54 -8.69 19.23
C GLY A 143 -3.14 -8.15 17.93
N LEU A 144 -3.96 -8.97 17.26
CA LEU A 144 -4.70 -8.57 16.07
C LEU A 144 -6.19 -8.82 16.30
N TYR A 145 -6.95 -7.73 16.25
CA TYR A 145 -8.39 -7.73 16.52
C TYR A 145 -9.16 -7.14 15.35
N LEU A 146 -10.33 -7.71 15.08
CA LEU A 146 -11.22 -7.31 14.01
C LEU A 146 -12.60 -7.04 14.60
N THR A 147 -13.27 -5.96 14.22
CA THR A 147 -14.67 -5.73 14.57
C THR A 147 -15.46 -5.46 13.30
N VAL A 148 -16.44 -6.32 13.01
CA VAL A 148 -17.34 -6.17 11.87
C VAL A 148 -18.69 -5.65 12.30
N TYR A 149 -19.41 -5.07 11.35
CA TYR A 149 -20.72 -4.47 11.55
C TYR A 149 -21.75 -5.13 10.63
N GLY A 150 -22.99 -5.22 11.09
CA GLY A 150 -24.13 -5.68 10.30
C GLY A 150 -25.46 -5.22 10.88
N GLU A 151 -26.53 -5.33 10.11
CA GLU A 151 -27.89 -4.99 10.52
C GLU A 151 -28.59 -6.20 11.15
N THR A 152 -28.19 -7.42 10.79
CA THR A 152 -28.79 -8.66 11.29
C THR A 152 -27.74 -9.66 11.79
N GLN A 153 -28.15 -10.59 12.66
CA GLN A 153 -27.26 -11.66 13.10
C GLN A 153 -26.88 -12.61 11.96
N GLU A 154 -27.73 -12.79 10.96
CA GLU A 154 -27.40 -13.62 9.79
C GLU A 154 -26.31 -12.98 8.95
N GLU A 155 -26.37 -11.67 8.73
CA GLU A 155 -25.31 -10.91 8.06
C GLU A 155 -23.98 -11.04 8.81
N LEU A 156 -23.98 -10.87 10.13
CA LEU A 156 -22.78 -11.08 10.95
C LEU A 156 -22.21 -12.50 10.81
N ARG A 157 -23.06 -13.53 10.71
CA ARG A 157 -22.61 -14.91 10.48
C ARG A 157 -22.02 -15.10 9.08
N GLN A 158 -22.61 -14.50 8.05
CA GLN A 158 -22.07 -14.56 6.69
C GLN A 158 -20.69 -13.91 6.62
N ILE A 159 -20.52 -12.72 7.21
CA ILE A 159 -19.23 -12.03 7.31
C ILE A 159 -18.23 -12.88 8.10
N GLU A 160 -18.67 -13.49 9.22
CA GLU A 160 -17.82 -14.40 10.00
C GLU A 160 -17.32 -15.59 9.16
N THR A 161 -18.20 -16.26 8.41
CA THR A 161 -17.83 -17.37 7.53
C THR A 161 -16.84 -16.93 6.46
N MET A 162 -17.05 -15.75 5.87
CA MET A 162 -16.14 -15.17 4.88
C MET A 162 -14.75 -14.88 5.48
N LEU A 163 -14.70 -14.21 6.64
CA LEU A 163 -13.45 -13.94 7.34
C LEU A 163 -12.71 -15.23 7.70
N ARG A 164 -13.41 -16.23 8.26
CA ARG A 164 -12.83 -17.54 8.57
C ARG A 164 -12.21 -18.18 7.34
N SER A 165 -12.92 -18.20 6.22
CA SER A 165 -12.41 -18.76 4.96
C SER A 165 -11.14 -18.05 4.48
N ILE A 166 -11.10 -16.71 4.54
CA ILE A 166 -9.94 -15.90 4.13
C ILE A 166 -8.71 -16.16 5.01
N PHE A 167 -8.89 -16.25 6.33
CA PHE A 167 -7.80 -16.52 7.26
C PHE A 167 -7.33 -17.98 7.17
N GLU A 168 -8.25 -18.95 7.13
CA GLU A 168 -7.94 -20.38 7.09
C GLU A 168 -7.21 -20.76 5.79
N SER A 169 -7.52 -20.12 4.66
CA SER A 169 -6.77 -20.32 3.40
C SER A 169 -5.30 -19.93 3.50
N ARG A 170 -4.91 -19.21 4.56
CA ARG A 170 -3.55 -18.76 4.88
C ARG A 170 -3.03 -19.36 6.19
N LEU A 171 -3.67 -20.43 6.68
CA LEU A 171 -3.32 -21.11 7.92
C LEU A 171 -3.38 -20.20 9.16
N LEU A 172 -4.22 -19.17 9.11
CA LEU A 172 -4.53 -18.28 10.23
C LEU A 172 -5.90 -18.64 10.79
N TYR A 173 -6.06 -18.54 12.10
CA TYR A 173 -7.32 -18.89 12.75
C TYR A 173 -7.84 -17.79 13.66
N ILE A 174 -9.12 -17.49 13.51
CA ILE A 174 -9.83 -16.46 14.27
C ILE A 174 -10.89 -17.07 15.20
N LYS A 175 -11.12 -16.42 16.33
CA LYS A 175 -12.23 -16.70 17.24
C LYS A 175 -13.01 -15.44 17.56
N PRO A 176 -14.34 -15.52 17.68
CA PRO A 176 -15.13 -14.43 18.23
C PRO A 176 -14.76 -14.22 19.70
N ALA A 177 -14.77 -12.96 20.13
CA ALA A 177 -14.59 -12.55 21.53
C ALA A 177 -15.84 -12.85 22.35
N LEU A 178 -16.22 -14.13 22.46
CA LEU A 178 -17.43 -14.56 23.17
C LEU A 178 -17.40 -14.06 24.62
N TYR A 179 -18.51 -13.48 25.07
CA TYR A 179 -18.66 -12.81 26.37
C TYR A 179 -17.72 -11.62 26.62
N GLN A 180 -16.92 -11.23 25.62
CA GLN A 180 -15.94 -10.15 25.68
C GLN A 180 -16.13 -9.17 24.50
N GLN A 181 -17.36 -9.05 23.98
CA GLN A 181 -17.67 -8.20 22.83
C GLN A 181 -17.44 -6.72 23.13
N LYS A 182 -17.68 -6.29 24.37
CA LYS A 182 -17.39 -4.93 24.81
C LYS A 182 -15.87 -4.66 24.77
N GLU A 183 -15.07 -5.57 25.27
CA GLU A 183 -13.61 -5.48 25.28
C GLU A 183 -13.06 -5.52 23.86
N GLY A 184 -13.59 -6.41 23.02
CA GLY A 184 -13.24 -6.50 21.60
C GLY A 184 -13.53 -5.21 20.84
N PHE A 185 -14.75 -4.67 20.98
CA PHE A 185 -15.13 -3.41 20.36
C PHE A 185 -14.23 -2.26 20.83
N ASN A 186 -14.03 -2.15 22.16
CA ASN A 186 -13.16 -1.10 22.72
C ASN A 186 -11.67 -1.24 22.34
N SER A 187 -11.25 -2.43 21.93
CA SER A 187 -9.90 -2.66 21.42
C SER A 187 -9.75 -2.27 19.95
N CYS A 188 -10.85 -2.25 19.18
CA CYS A 188 -10.83 -1.88 17.75
C CYS A 188 -11.08 -0.39 17.47
N VAL A 189 -11.74 0.32 18.40
CA VAL A 189 -11.94 1.77 18.32
C VAL A 189 -10.63 2.54 18.60
N PRO A 190 -10.50 3.79 18.11
CA PRO A 190 -9.24 4.55 18.17
C PRO A 190 -8.90 5.13 19.55
N TYR A 191 -9.15 4.38 20.63
CA TYR A 191 -8.72 4.72 21.99
C TYR A 191 -7.29 4.27 22.29
N GLY A 192 -6.71 3.40 21.45
CA GLY A 192 -5.37 2.84 21.68
C GLY A 192 -5.29 1.96 22.92
N LYS A 193 -6.40 1.32 23.30
CA LYS A 193 -6.48 0.47 24.50
C LYS A 193 -6.71 -0.98 24.12
N ASP A 194 -5.72 -1.82 24.38
CA ASP A 194 -5.84 -3.27 24.22
C ASP A 194 -6.58 -3.86 25.42
N MET A 195 -7.89 -4.12 25.29
CA MET A 195 -8.70 -4.68 26.38
C MET A 195 -8.80 -6.21 26.31
N LEU A 196 -8.65 -6.80 25.13
CA LEU A 196 -8.70 -8.25 24.96
C LEU A 196 -7.45 -8.95 25.49
N GLN A 197 -6.27 -8.32 25.38
CA GLN A 197 -5.00 -8.88 25.87
C GLN A 197 -4.70 -10.29 25.33
N VAL A 198 -5.19 -10.61 24.13
CA VAL A 198 -4.92 -11.89 23.47
C VAL A 198 -3.75 -11.69 22.51
N HIS A 199 -2.58 -12.19 22.92
CA HIS A 199 -1.33 -11.97 22.21
C HIS A 199 -0.68 -13.26 21.71
N THR A 200 -0.04 -13.17 20.56
CA THR A 200 0.93 -14.16 20.08
C THR A 200 2.33 -13.58 20.13
N SER A 201 3.30 -14.36 20.60
CA SER A 201 4.70 -13.94 20.60
C SER A 201 5.26 -14.00 19.19
N MET A 202 5.85 -12.90 18.72
CA MET A 202 6.49 -12.81 17.39
C MET A 202 7.83 -12.08 17.49
N ASN A 203 8.77 -12.47 16.65
CA ASN A 203 10.00 -11.73 16.39
C ASN A 203 9.79 -10.67 15.28
N THR A 204 10.78 -9.80 15.10
CA THR A 204 10.72 -8.65 14.18
C THR A 204 10.32 -9.03 12.75
N GLU A 205 10.85 -10.13 12.22
CA GLU A 205 10.63 -10.54 10.83
C GLU A 205 9.16 -10.92 10.58
N PRO A 206 8.57 -11.85 11.37
CA PRO A 206 7.17 -12.00 11.69
C PRO A 206 6.26 -10.82 11.43
N LEU A 207 6.54 -9.87 12.30
CA LEU A 207 5.74 -8.72 12.60
C LEU A 207 5.79 -7.69 11.48
N SER A 208 6.91 -7.55 10.78
CA SER A 208 7.04 -6.58 9.69
C SER A 208 6.07 -6.91 8.54
N SER A 209 5.76 -8.19 8.32
CA SER A 209 4.79 -8.63 7.32
C SER A 209 3.34 -8.20 7.59
N THR A 210 3.05 -7.79 8.84
CA THR A 210 1.70 -7.33 9.25
C THR A 210 1.38 -5.92 8.79
N PHE A 211 2.39 -5.17 8.32
CA PHE A 211 2.20 -3.82 7.84
C PHE A 211 1.23 -3.82 6.64
N PRO A 212 0.11 -3.07 6.70
CA PRO A 212 -1.02 -3.27 5.80
C PRO A 212 -0.82 -2.73 4.38
N PHE A 213 0.22 -1.92 4.15
CA PHE A 213 0.46 -1.25 2.86
C PHE A 213 1.55 -1.96 2.08
N VAL A 214 1.18 -2.56 0.94
CA VAL A 214 2.12 -3.29 0.07
C VAL A 214 2.32 -2.58 -1.27
N SER A 215 1.43 -1.66 -1.64
CA SER A 215 1.64 -0.74 -2.76
C SER A 215 0.97 0.60 -2.51
N PHE A 216 1.61 1.69 -2.93
CA PHE A 216 0.89 2.92 -3.23
C PHE A 216 -0.02 2.61 -4.42
N ASP A 217 -1.34 2.72 -4.26
CA ASP A 217 -2.22 2.75 -5.42
C ASP A 217 -1.87 4.03 -6.20
N LEU A 218 -1.29 3.87 -7.39
CA LEU A 218 -1.03 4.96 -8.34
C LEU A 218 -2.34 5.27 -9.07
N SER A 219 -3.35 5.67 -8.30
CA SER A 219 -4.70 5.93 -8.76
C SER A 219 -5.16 7.30 -8.23
N SER A 220 -5.44 8.22 -9.14
CA SER A 220 -6.12 9.49 -8.91
C SER A 220 -7.49 9.46 -9.60
N ASN A 221 -8.31 10.49 -9.40
CA ASN A 221 -9.62 10.62 -10.07
C ASN A 221 -9.54 11.33 -11.42
N GLU A 222 -8.33 11.61 -11.93
CA GLU A 222 -8.10 12.43 -13.11
C GLU A 222 -7.11 11.75 -14.07
N GLY A 223 -7.16 12.11 -15.36
CA GLY A 223 -6.29 11.54 -16.39
C GLY A 223 -6.87 10.33 -17.10
N ILE A 224 -6.02 9.39 -17.49
CA ILE A 224 -6.41 8.23 -18.30
C ILE A 224 -6.29 6.94 -17.51
N LEU A 225 -7.17 5.98 -17.82
CA LEU A 225 -7.00 4.60 -17.37
C LEU A 225 -5.77 4.01 -18.05
N TYR A 226 -4.88 3.37 -17.29
CA TYR A 226 -3.73 2.63 -17.80
C TYR A 226 -4.01 1.12 -17.80
N GLY A 227 -4.64 0.62 -16.76
CA GLY A 227 -4.94 -0.80 -16.61
C GLY A 227 -5.52 -1.14 -15.24
N VAL A 228 -5.40 -2.40 -14.88
CA VAL A 228 -5.86 -2.94 -13.59
C VAL A 228 -4.67 -3.50 -12.85
N ASN A 229 -4.54 -3.17 -11.58
CA ASN A 229 -3.57 -3.77 -10.70
C ASN A 229 -3.98 -5.22 -10.40
N LEU A 230 -3.15 -6.17 -10.80
CA LEU A 230 -3.46 -7.61 -10.68
C LEU A 230 -3.43 -8.13 -9.23
N HIS A 231 -2.90 -7.36 -8.28
CA HIS A 231 -2.81 -7.76 -6.89
C HIS A 231 -4.08 -7.45 -6.09
N ASN A 232 -4.72 -6.32 -6.36
CA ASN A 232 -5.90 -5.84 -5.62
C ASN A 232 -7.09 -5.51 -6.53
N ASN A 233 -6.99 -5.77 -7.84
CA ASN A 233 -7.98 -5.42 -8.86
C ASN A 233 -8.36 -3.92 -8.91
N SER A 234 -7.53 -3.04 -8.34
CA SER A 234 -7.76 -1.60 -8.41
C SER A 234 -7.47 -1.07 -9.82
N LEU A 235 -8.12 0.04 -10.19
CA LEU A 235 -7.84 0.72 -11.45
C LEU A 235 -6.57 1.55 -11.29
N ILE A 236 -5.66 1.44 -12.26
CA ILE A 236 -4.52 2.36 -12.40
C ILE A 236 -4.99 3.49 -13.30
N LEU A 237 -5.41 4.60 -12.71
CA LEU A 237 -5.95 5.77 -13.40
C LEU A 237 -5.23 6.99 -12.87
N PHE A 238 -4.52 7.73 -13.70
CA PHE A 238 -3.91 8.99 -13.27
C PHE A 238 -3.58 9.89 -14.46
N ASP A 239 -3.37 11.18 -14.19
CA ASP A 239 -2.87 12.12 -15.18
C ASP A 239 -1.35 12.18 -15.12
N ARG A 240 -0.70 11.73 -16.20
CA ARG A 240 0.76 11.78 -16.32
C ARG A 240 1.29 13.21 -16.40
N PHE A 241 0.50 14.16 -16.90
CA PHE A 241 0.90 15.56 -16.99
C PHE A 241 0.87 16.28 -15.64
N SER A 242 0.22 15.71 -14.63
CA SER A 242 0.25 16.23 -13.26
C SER A 242 1.52 15.84 -12.49
N LEU A 243 2.36 14.97 -13.05
CA LEU A 243 3.63 14.58 -12.44
C LEU A 243 4.71 15.63 -12.72
N GLU A 244 5.74 15.67 -11.88
CA GLU A 244 6.91 16.55 -12.09
C GLU A 244 7.58 16.33 -13.45
N ASN A 245 7.52 15.09 -13.96
CA ASN A 245 7.97 14.73 -15.29
C ASN A 245 6.92 13.87 -16.01
N ALA A 246 6.44 14.35 -17.15
CA ALA A 246 5.42 13.67 -17.95
C ALA A 246 5.99 12.61 -18.92
N ASN A 247 7.31 12.41 -18.98
CA ASN A 247 7.91 11.46 -19.92
C ASN A 247 7.56 10.01 -19.55
N GLU A 248 7.31 9.18 -20.57
CA GLU A 248 7.02 7.75 -20.44
C GLU A 248 7.96 6.94 -21.30
N VAL A 249 8.44 5.80 -20.77
CA VAL A 249 9.24 4.84 -21.52
C VAL A 249 8.59 3.46 -21.41
N VAL A 250 8.24 2.86 -22.55
CA VAL A 250 7.56 1.56 -22.62
C VAL A 250 8.52 0.49 -23.12
N PHE A 251 8.86 -0.47 -22.26
CA PHE A 251 9.68 -1.63 -22.60
C PHE A 251 8.83 -2.88 -22.76
N ALA A 252 8.97 -3.59 -23.88
CA ALA A 252 8.34 -4.89 -24.07
C ALA A 252 9.09 -5.75 -25.09
N LYS A 253 8.99 -7.07 -24.96
CA LYS A 253 9.42 -7.99 -26.02
C LYS A 253 8.43 -7.93 -27.18
N SER A 254 8.88 -8.32 -28.38
CA SER A 254 7.98 -8.46 -29.53
C SER A 254 6.79 -9.37 -29.18
N GLY A 255 5.58 -8.98 -29.59
CA GLY A 255 4.33 -9.69 -29.28
C GLY A 255 3.79 -9.49 -27.85
N SER A 256 4.45 -8.73 -26.97
CA SER A 256 3.98 -8.53 -25.58
C SER A 256 2.90 -7.45 -25.43
N GLY A 257 2.38 -6.89 -26.54
CA GLY A 257 1.32 -5.89 -26.52
C GLY A 257 1.78 -4.43 -26.43
N LYS A 258 3.06 -4.11 -26.68
CA LYS A 258 3.59 -2.73 -26.69
C LYS A 258 2.73 -1.78 -27.54
N SER A 259 2.56 -2.11 -28.82
CA SER A 259 1.83 -1.25 -29.76
C SER A 259 0.34 -1.17 -29.42
N TYR A 260 -0.25 -2.23 -28.88
CA TYR A 260 -1.63 -2.21 -28.39
C TYR A 260 -1.78 -1.22 -27.21
N PHE A 261 -0.90 -1.34 -26.21
CA PHE A 261 -0.89 -0.47 -25.03
C PHE A 261 -0.74 1.01 -25.43
N VAL A 262 0.22 1.33 -26.29
CA VAL A 262 0.46 2.71 -26.77
C VAL A 262 -0.73 3.23 -27.59
N LYS A 263 -1.31 2.45 -28.50
CA LYS A 263 -2.48 2.88 -29.29
C LYS A 263 -3.70 3.19 -28.42
N VAL A 264 -3.94 2.39 -27.39
CA VAL A 264 -5.03 2.63 -26.43
C VAL A 264 -4.78 3.93 -25.65
N GLN A 265 -3.54 4.17 -25.22
CA GLN A 265 -3.20 5.43 -24.56
C GLN A 265 -3.39 6.64 -25.48
N ILE A 266 -2.94 6.57 -26.74
CA ILE A 266 -3.13 7.63 -27.74
C ILE A 266 -4.61 7.97 -27.88
N LEU A 267 -5.49 6.96 -28.02
CA LEU A 267 -6.93 7.17 -28.11
C LEU A 267 -7.49 7.87 -26.87
N ARG A 268 -7.08 7.46 -25.67
CA ARG A 268 -7.53 8.06 -24.41
C ARG A 268 -7.07 9.51 -24.28
N TYR A 269 -5.83 9.81 -24.67
CA TYR A 269 -5.30 11.17 -24.65
C TYR A 269 -5.97 12.09 -25.69
N LEU A 270 -6.24 11.59 -26.89
CA LEU A 270 -7.04 12.31 -27.89
C LEU A 270 -8.44 12.65 -27.35
N MET A 271 -9.08 11.73 -26.62
CA MET A 271 -10.38 11.98 -25.97
C MET A 271 -10.33 13.05 -24.88
N THR A 272 -9.17 13.23 -24.23
CA THR A 272 -8.94 14.31 -23.25
C THR A 272 -8.48 15.62 -23.89
N GLY A 273 -8.43 15.71 -25.22
CA GLY A 273 -8.04 16.92 -25.96
C GLY A 273 -6.53 17.12 -26.07
N VAL A 274 -5.72 16.07 -25.93
CA VAL A 274 -4.27 16.12 -26.11
C VAL A 274 -3.91 15.81 -27.56
N ASP A 275 -3.10 16.68 -28.17
CA ASP A 275 -2.54 16.44 -29.50
C ASP A 275 -1.44 15.37 -29.46
N VAL A 276 -1.47 14.45 -30.42
CA VAL A 276 -0.53 13.32 -30.47
C VAL A 276 0.18 13.29 -31.81
N MET A 277 1.52 13.26 -31.76
CA MET A 277 2.39 13.03 -32.91
C MET A 277 3.13 11.70 -32.72
N VAL A 278 3.16 10.87 -33.76
CA VAL A 278 3.80 9.55 -33.73
C VAL A 278 4.84 9.45 -34.83
N LEU A 279 6.08 9.11 -34.47
CA LEU A 279 7.13 8.71 -35.41
C LEU A 279 7.10 7.19 -35.55
N ASP A 280 6.66 6.69 -36.70
CA ASP A 280 6.31 5.28 -36.91
C ASP A 280 7.14 4.65 -38.04
N PRO A 281 8.33 4.08 -37.72
CA PRO A 281 9.16 3.44 -38.73
C PRO A 281 8.58 2.11 -39.26
N GLU A 282 7.60 1.53 -38.56
CA GLU A 282 7.03 0.21 -38.89
C GLU A 282 5.64 0.30 -39.55
N ASN A 283 5.12 1.52 -39.77
CA ASN A 283 3.79 1.78 -40.33
C ASN A 283 2.63 1.11 -39.57
N GLU A 284 2.80 0.87 -38.26
CA GLU A 284 1.78 0.24 -37.41
C GLU A 284 0.60 1.17 -37.06
N TYR A 285 0.77 2.49 -37.16
CA TYR A 285 -0.17 3.51 -36.66
C TYR A 285 -0.99 4.17 -37.76
N LYS A 286 -0.75 3.86 -39.04
CA LYS A 286 -1.51 4.40 -40.18
C LYS A 286 -3.02 4.22 -40.04
N ASN A 287 -3.46 3.01 -39.71
CA ASN A 287 -4.89 2.72 -39.54
C ASN A 287 -5.49 3.47 -38.35
N LEU A 288 -4.71 3.68 -37.28
CA LEU A 288 -5.16 4.45 -36.13
C LEU A 288 -5.37 5.91 -36.51
N SER A 289 -4.39 6.53 -37.19
CA SER A 289 -4.47 7.92 -37.65
C SER A 289 -5.71 8.13 -38.51
N GLN A 290 -5.95 7.26 -39.49
CA GLN A 290 -7.15 7.32 -40.34
C GLN A 290 -8.46 7.18 -39.55
N ALA A 291 -8.51 6.27 -38.58
CA ALA A 291 -9.71 6.02 -37.78
C ALA A 291 -10.10 7.21 -36.89
N VAL A 292 -9.13 7.99 -36.42
CA VAL A 292 -9.38 9.18 -35.58
C VAL A 292 -9.49 10.48 -36.39
N GLY A 293 -9.44 10.40 -37.73
CA GLY A 293 -9.46 11.58 -38.60
C GLY A 293 -8.17 12.40 -38.56
N GLY A 294 -7.05 11.78 -38.16
CA GLY A 294 -5.74 12.40 -38.14
C GLY A 294 -5.06 12.43 -39.51
N SER A 295 -3.90 13.08 -39.54
CA SER A 295 -3.03 13.13 -40.72
C SER A 295 -1.99 12.03 -40.68
N PHE A 296 -1.67 11.46 -41.84
CA PHE A 296 -0.58 10.49 -41.99
C PHE A 296 0.33 10.94 -43.13
N PHE A 297 1.60 11.19 -42.82
CA PHE A 297 2.61 11.61 -43.77
C PHE A 297 3.58 10.45 -44.01
N ASP A 298 3.52 9.85 -45.20
CA ASP A 298 4.49 8.83 -45.59
C ASP A 298 5.82 9.50 -45.94
N ILE A 299 6.91 9.15 -45.27
CA ILE A 299 8.26 9.67 -45.57
C ILE A 299 9.04 8.56 -46.27
N SER A 300 8.92 8.50 -47.59
CA SER A 300 9.54 7.48 -48.44
C SER A 300 10.02 8.10 -49.76
N LEU A 301 10.96 7.43 -50.46
CA LEU A 301 11.56 7.96 -51.70
C LEU A 301 10.55 8.22 -52.83
N GLY A 302 9.38 7.55 -52.79
CA GLY A 302 8.32 7.72 -53.78
C GLY A 302 7.10 8.48 -53.27
N SER A 303 7.15 9.01 -52.04
CA SER A 303 6.06 9.78 -51.44
C SER A 303 6.06 11.21 -51.98
N GLU A 304 4.89 11.86 -51.95
CA GLU A 304 4.79 13.31 -52.21
C GLU A 304 5.27 14.13 -51.00
N ASN A 305 5.26 13.54 -49.80
CA ASN A 305 5.69 14.22 -48.58
C ASN A 305 7.20 14.12 -48.39
N HIS A 306 7.84 15.27 -48.22
CA HIS A 306 9.28 15.38 -48.03
C HIS A 306 9.58 16.31 -46.85
N ILE A 307 10.61 15.97 -46.08
CA ILE A 307 11.14 16.85 -45.04
C ILE A 307 12.41 17.47 -45.60
N ASN A 308 12.45 18.81 -45.65
CA ASN A 308 13.66 19.54 -46.01
C ASN A 308 14.44 19.88 -44.72
N PRO A 309 15.56 19.21 -44.43
CA PRO A 309 16.35 19.52 -43.23
C PRO A 309 17.05 20.89 -43.31
N PHE A 310 17.17 21.47 -44.52
CA PHE A 310 17.74 22.81 -44.73
C PHE A 310 16.73 23.94 -44.53
N ASP A 311 15.45 23.62 -44.28
CA ASP A 311 14.43 24.63 -44.05
C ASP A 311 14.68 25.34 -42.72
N LEU A 312 14.62 26.68 -42.74
CA LEU A 312 14.90 27.50 -41.56
C LEU A 312 13.59 27.82 -40.86
N PRO A 313 13.47 27.53 -39.55
CA PRO A 313 12.28 27.91 -38.81
C PRO A 313 12.16 29.42 -38.70
N GLU A 314 10.93 29.93 -38.65
CA GLU A 314 10.69 31.35 -38.40
C GLU A 314 11.22 31.75 -37.01
N PRO A 315 12.04 32.81 -36.90
CA PRO A 315 12.53 33.27 -35.61
C PRO A 315 11.37 33.68 -34.69
N ARG A 316 11.43 33.26 -33.43
CA ARG A 316 10.48 33.74 -32.41
C ARG A 316 10.77 35.21 -32.07
N GLU A 317 9.80 35.89 -31.47
CA GLU A 317 9.93 37.33 -31.14
C GLU A 317 11.15 37.66 -30.24
N ASP A 318 11.63 36.67 -29.48
CA ASP A 318 12.77 36.74 -28.57
C ASP A 318 14.09 36.19 -29.14
N GLU A 319 14.09 35.66 -30.36
CA GLU A 319 15.26 35.05 -30.99
C GLU A 319 15.85 35.91 -32.11
N LYS A 320 17.18 35.98 -32.20
CA LYS A 320 17.85 36.61 -33.33
C LYS A 320 17.91 35.63 -34.51
N PRO A 321 17.67 36.08 -35.75
CA PRO A 321 17.80 35.23 -36.94
C PRO A 321 19.18 34.56 -37.06
N GLU A 322 20.24 35.24 -36.63
CA GLU A 322 21.62 34.71 -36.62
C GLU A 322 21.79 33.50 -35.69
N ASP A 323 21.11 33.51 -34.53
CA ASP A 323 21.17 32.42 -33.55
C ASP A 323 20.38 31.20 -34.03
N VAL A 324 19.23 31.43 -34.68
CA VAL A 324 18.43 30.39 -35.34
C VAL A 324 19.24 29.71 -36.45
N LEU A 325 19.90 30.50 -37.31
CA LEU A 325 20.76 29.97 -38.37
C LEU A 325 21.90 29.13 -37.78
N ARG A 326 22.59 29.63 -36.75
CA ARG A 326 23.69 28.89 -36.10
C ARG A 326 23.22 27.57 -35.50
N SER A 327 22.07 27.58 -34.80
CA SER A 327 21.49 26.35 -34.24
C SER A 327 21.13 25.34 -35.35
N ASN A 328 20.58 25.81 -36.47
CA ASN A 328 20.24 24.95 -37.58
C ASN A 328 21.49 24.35 -38.25
N VAL A 329 22.55 25.13 -38.45
CA VAL A 329 23.84 24.63 -38.96
C VAL A 329 24.38 23.53 -38.05
N ILE A 330 24.35 23.71 -36.72
CA ILE A 330 24.78 22.68 -35.76
C ILE A 330 23.94 21.40 -35.88
N ASN A 331 22.62 21.53 -36.01
CA ASN A 331 21.72 20.38 -36.20
C ASN A 331 22.01 19.65 -37.53
N LEU A 332 22.27 20.38 -38.60
CA LEU A 332 22.61 19.84 -39.92
C LEU A 332 23.96 19.12 -39.91
N VAL A 333 24.99 19.71 -39.28
CA VAL A 333 26.28 19.02 -39.07
C VAL A 333 26.08 17.72 -38.29
N GLY A 334 25.28 17.76 -37.22
CA GLY A 334 24.92 16.57 -36.44
C GLY A 334 24.20 15.49 -37.28
N LEU A 335 23.22 15.90 -38.09
CA LEU A 335 22.50 15.02 -39.01
C LEU A 335 23.46 14.39 -40.04
N MET A 336 24.29 15.19 -40.70
CA MET A 336 25.27 14.73 -41.69
C MET A 336 26.26 13.75 -41.08
N ARG A 337 26.72 14.02 -39.86
CA ARG A 337 27.60 13.11 -39.13
C ARG A 337 26.96 11.74 -38.88
N ILE A 338 25.67 11.70 -38.52
CA ILE A 338 24.93 10.44 -38.36
C ILE A 338 24.79 9.73 -39.71
N MET A 339 24.38 10.45 -40.75
CA MET A 339 24.13 9.90 -42.09
C MET A 339 25.40 9.35 -42.76
N LEU A 340 26.55 10.00 -42.55
CA LEU A 340 27.84 9.63 -43.16
C LEU A 340 28.63 8.60 -42.32
N GLY A 341 28.09 8.17 -41.17
CA GLY A 341 28.73 7.16 -40.32
C GLY A 341 29.90 7.69 -39.49
N GLY A 342 29.92 9.00 -39.22
CA GLY A 342 31.01 9.72 -38.59
C GLY A 342 31.75 10.63 -39.58
N LEU A 343 32.43 11.64 -39.05
CA LEU A 343 33.26 12.58 -39.81
C LEU A 343 34.56 12.81 -39.04
N ASN A 344 35.67 12.93 -39.76
CA ASN A 344 36.94 13.33 -39.17
C ASN A 344 36.99 14.87 -38.95
N PRO A 345 37.94 15.40 -38.16
CA PRO A 345 37.98 16.84 -37.87
C PRO A 345 38.12 17.75 -39.11
N GLU A 346 38.79 17.29 -40.17
CA GLU A 346 38.92 18.05 -41.41
C GLU A 346 37.61 18.06 -42.20
N GLU A 347 36.91 16.92 -42.25
CA GLU A 347 35.60 16.77 -42.88
C GLU A 347 34.52 17.55 -42.12
N ASP A 348 34.53 17.54 -40.79
CA ASP A 348 33.65 18.35 -39.96
C ASP A 348 33.85 19.85 -40.24
N ALA A 349 35.12 20.30 -40.31
CA ALA A 349 35.44 21.70 -40.59
C ALA A 349 35.12 22.12 -42.04
N LEU A 350 35.07 21.17 -42.97
CA LEU A 350 34.63 21.40 -44.35
C LEU A 350 33.10 21.43 -44.45
N MET A 351 32.41 20.55 -43.72
CA MET A 351 30.95 20.51 -43.64
C MET A 351 30.39 21.78 -43.01
N ASP A 352 30.96 22.23 -41.88
CA ASP A 352 30.54 23.45 -41.19
C ASP A 352 30.69 24.69 -42.09
N ARG A 353 31.81 24.79 -42.82
CA ARG A 353 32.02 25.85 -43.82
C ARG A 353 31.00 25.77 -44.95
N ALA A 354 30.77 24.59 -45.52
CA ALA A 354 29.84 24.40 -46.64
C ALA A 354 28.37 24.68 -46.28
N LEU A 355 28.00 24.60 -44.99
CA LEU A 355 26.66 24.93 -44.51
C LEU A 355 26.51 26.39 -44.08
N THR A 356 27.63 27.07 -43.81
CA THR A 356 27.65 28.46 -43.30
C THR A 356 27.89 29.50 -44.40
N GLU A 357 28.73 29.17 -45.39
CA GLU A 357 29.02 29.99 -46.58
C GLU A 357 28.04 29.67 -47.72
#